data_AF-A0A7Y5VWX3-F1
#
_entry.id   AF-A0A7Y5VWX3-F1
#
_cell.length_a   1.000
_cell.length_b   1.000
_cell.length_c   1.000
_cell.angle_alpha   90.00
_cell.angle_beta   90.00
_cell.angle_gamma   90.00
#
_symmetry.space_group_name_H-M   'P 1'
#
loop_
_entity.id
_entity.type
_entity.pdbx_description
1 polymer ?
#
loop_
_entity_poly.entity_id
_entity_poly.type
_entity_poly.pdbx_seq_one_letter_code
_entity_poly.pdbx_strand_id
1 'polypeptide(L)'
;RLHDGQGFRAGAKRRRPARVVGITGSPGAGKSTLVAQLASEFSRRNKAEGRGGRCAVVAFDPMSPITSGALLGDRLRVDFNTMGDSIYYRSLAISGEDYRALPEIIELIGGACDGPEAFDLVFVETVGAGQNETRIRQHVDRTAVVLTPGMGDAVQMDKAGILEIADVFVCNKADHPGESDLVRDLRDVAGKRPIIETIATKGQGIEELLAAVTV
;
A
#
# COMPACT_ATOMS: atom_id res chain seq x y z
N ARG A 1 -8.91 17.27 8.27
CA ARG A 1 -8.20 18.00 7.19
C ARG A 1 -6.72 17.68 7.33
N LEU A 2 -6.00 17.44 6.23
CA LEU A 2 -4.53 17.42 6.26
C LEU A 2 -4.06 18.79 6.74
N HIS A 3 -3.69 18.86 8.01
CA HIS A 3 -3.21 20.01 8.76
C HIS A 3 -4.20 21.18 8.95
N ASP A 4 -4.38 21.58 10.20
CA ASP A 4 -5.08 22.81 10.62
C ASP A 4 -4.29 24.08 10.25
N GLY A 5 -3.96 24.26 8.97
CA GLY A 5 -3.28 25.46 8.45
C GLY A 5 -1.83 25.64 8.91
N GLN A 6 -1.28 24.76 9.75
CA GLN A 6 0.15 24.74 10.04
C GLN A 6 0.88 24.06 8.89
N GLY A 7 1.58 24.86 8.08
CA GLY A 7 2.47 24.36 7.04
C GLY A 7 3.55 23.45 7.61
N PHE A 8 4.16 22.64 6.74
CA PHE A 8 5.29 21.79 7.11
C PHE A 8 6.43 22.63 7.71
N ARG A 9 7.17 22.05 8.67
CA ARG A 9 8.29 22.74 9.34
C ARG A 9 9.26 23.32 8.30
N ALA A 10 9.48 24.64 8.34
CA ALA A 10 10.45 25.32 7.51
C ALA A 10 11.85 24.69 7.73
N GLY A 11 12.53 24.32 6.64
CA GLY A 11 13.86 23.69 6.69
C GLY A 11 13.88 22.16 6.79
N ALA A 12 12.73 21.48 6.78
CA ALA A 12 12.72 20.01 6.66
C ALA A 12 13.34 19.58 5.31
N LYS A 13 14.32 18.68 5.36
CA LYS A 13 14.93 18.11 4.16
C LYS A 13 13.87 17.33 3.37
N ARG A 14 13.85 17.54 2.06
CA ARG A 14 12.94 16.88 1.13
C ARG A 14 13.72 16.05 0.14
N ARG A 15 13.34 14.79 0.01
CA ARG A 15 13.94 13.85 -0.93
C ARG A 15 12.92 12.77 -1.25
N ARG A 16 12.66 12.52 -2.53
CA ARG A 16 11.84 11.37 -2.91
C ARG A 16 12.58 10.07 -2.53
N PRO A 17 11.92 9.10 -1.89
CA PRO A 17 12.44 7.75 -1.68
C PRO A 17 12.86 7.10 -3.01
N ALA A 18 13.72 6.08 -2.95
CA ALA A 18 14.14 5.34 -4.13
C ALA A 18 12.96 4.63 -4.83
N ARG A 19 11.97 4.18 -4.05
CA ARG A 19 10.74 3.57 -4.57
C ARG A 19 9.52 3.96 -3.74
N VAL A 20 8.42 4.23 -4.43
CA VAL A 20 7.08 4.42 -3.87
C VAL A 20 6.12 3.42 -4.52
N VAL A 21 5.48 2.57 -3.72
CA VAL A 21 4.56 1.53 -4.17
C VAL A 21 3.16 1.84 -3.65
N GLY A 22 2.18 1.97 -4.55
CA GLY A 22 0.77 2.10 -4.20
C GLY A 22 0.11 0.73 -4.04
N ILE A 23 -0.65 0.53 -2.97
CA ILE A 23 -1.42 -0.68 -2.71
C ILE A 23 -2.90 -0.28 -2.65
N THR A 24 -3.67 -0.71 -3.65
CA THR A 24 -5.10 -0.43 -3.79
C THR A 24 -5.87 -1.73 -4.05
N GLY A 25 -7.19 -1.67 -4.06
CA GLY A 25 -8.07 -2.82 -4.11
C GLY A 25 -9.28 -2.66 -3.20
N SER A 26 -10.25 -3.57 -3.30
CA SER A 26 -11.54 -3.45 -2.63
C SER A 26 -11.43 -3.37 -1.09
N PRO A 27 -12.46 -2.83 -0.40
CA PRO A 27 -12.50 -2.86 1.06
C PRO A 27 -12.55 -4.31 1.54
N GLY A 28 -11.78 -4.64 2.58
CA GLY A 28 -11.72 -6.01 3.08
C GLY A 28 -10.87 -6.98 2.24
N ALA A 29 -10.23 -6.53 1.15
CA ALA A 29 -9.28 -7.33 0.37
C ALA A 29 -8.03 -7.76 1.17
N GLY A 30 -7.80 -7.15 2.35
CA GLY A 30 -6.67 -7.44 3.22
C GLY A 30 -5.42 -6.61 2.94
N LYS A 31 -5.58 -5.42 2.33
CA LYS A 31 -4.50 -4.49 1.99
C LYS A 31 -3.59 -4.16 3.17
N SER A 32 -4.15 -3.79 4.32
CA SER A 32 -3.35 -3.39 5.49
C SER A 32 -2.54 -4.55 6.06
N THR A 33 -3.11 -5.76 6.09
CA THR A 33 -2.37 -6.98 6.46
C THR A 33 -1.26 -7.27 5.45
N LEU A 34 -1.53 -7.11 4.16
CA LEU A 34 -0.55 -7.33 3.10
C LEU A 34 0.61 -6.33 3.20
N VAL A 35 0.32 -5.04 3.41
CA VAL A 35 1.33 -3.98 3.56
C VAL A 35 2.20 -4.20 4.80
N ALA A 36 1.60 -4.62 5.91
CA ALA A 36 2.35 -4.95 7.12
C ALA A 36 3.34 -6.10 6.88
N GLN A 37 2.93 -7.13 6.15
CA GLN A 37 3.80 -8.23 5.76
C GLN A 37 4.91 -7.80 4.80
N LEU A 38 4.59 -6.99 3.78
CA LEU A 38 5.59 -6.46 2.84
C LEU A 38 6.65 -5.61 3.55
N ALA A 39 6.24 -4.73 4.47
CA ALA A 39 7.15 -3.92 5.26
C ALA A 39 8.04 -4.81 6.16
N SER A 40 7.45 -5.80 6.83
CA SER A 40 8.17 -6.76 7.68
C SER A 40 9.20 -7.56 6.88
N GLU A 41 8.80 -8.06 5.72
CA GLU A 41 9.67 -8.84 4.83
C GLU A 41 10.82 -7.99 4.29
N PHE A 42 10.56 -6.75 3.89
CA PHE A 42 11.60 -5.81 3.47
C PHE A 42 12.63 -5.58 4.59
N SER A 43 12.16 -5.29 5.81
CA SER A 43 13.05 -5.12 6.97
C SER A 43 13.86 -6.38 7.26
N ARG A 44 13.22 -7.55 7.23
CA ARG A 44 13.86 -8.85 7.46
C ARG A 44 14.98 -9.11 6.45
N ARG A 45 14.73 -8.88 5.16
CA ARG A 45 15.73 -9.05 4.09
C ARG A 45 16.93 -8.13 4.24
N ASN A 46 16.69 -6.83 4.47
CA ASN A 46 17.78 -5.88 4.64
C ASN A 46 18.68 -6.27 5.82
N LYS A 47 18.08 -6.67 6.95
CA LYS A 47 18.82 -7.18 8.12
C LYS A 47 19.64 -8.43 7.78
N ALA A 48 19.05 -9.39 7.08
CA ALA A 48 19.74 -10.63 6.69
C ALA A 48 20.91 -10.38 5.73
N GLU A 49 20.80 -9.39 4.84
CA GLU A 49 21.83 -9.01 3.88
C GLU A 49 22.86 -8.01 4.43
N GLY A 50 22.73 -7.60 5.70
CA GLY A 50 23.58 -6.57 6.31
C GLY A 50 23.43 -5.19 5.65
N ARG A 51 22.32 -4.96 4.93
CA ARG A 51 22.02 -3.69 4.27
C ARG A 51 21.39 -2.72 5.25
N GLY A 52 21.81 -1.46 5.19
CA GLY A 52 21.00 -0.34 5.69
C GLY A 52 19.78 -0.15 4.78
N GLY A 53 18.63 0.21 5.36
CA GLY A 53 17.43 0.46 4.58
C GLY A 53 16.16 0.32 5.42
N ARG A 54 15.42 1.41 5.53
CA ARG A 54 14.14 1.49 6.23
C ARG A 54 13.02 1.62 5.21
N CYS A 55 11.81 1.20 5.59
CA CYS A 55 10.62 1.49 4.80
C CYS A 55 9.60 2.29 5.61
N ALA A 56 8.73 3.00 4.90
CA ALA A 56 7.59 3.65 5.49
C ALA A 56 6.28 3.12 4.90
N VAL A 57 5.22 3.22 5.68
CA VAL A 57 3.84 2.93 5.28
C VAL A 57 3.01 4.17 5.55
N VAL A 58 2.36 4.68 4.50
CA VAL A 58 1.36 5.73 4.57
C VAL A 58 0.01 5.10 4.21
N ALA A 59 -0.83 4.89 5.21
CA ALA A 59 -2.16 4.31 5.01
C ALA A 59 -3.23 5.40 5.02
N PHE A 60 -4.17 5.37 4.08
CA PHE A 60 -5.31 6.27 4.07
C PHE A 60 -6.55 5.61 4.65
N ASP A 61 -7.11 6.23 5.68
CA ASP A 61 -8.36 5.80 6.32
C ASP A 61 -9.49 6.76 5.95
N PRO A 62 -10.72 6.27 5.71
CA PRO A 62 -11.85 7.14 5.44
C PRO A 62 -12.15 7.99 6.68
N MET A 63 -12.35 9.30 6.48
CA MET A 63 -12.93 10.13 7.54
C MET A 63 -14.39 9.74 7.79
N SER A 64 -14.76 9.63 9.07
CA SER A 64 -16.15 9.39 9.44
C SER A 64 -17.02 10.58 8.99
N PRO A 65 -18.17 10.33 8.34
CA PRO A 65 -19.09 11.40 7.95
C PRO A 65 -19.91 11.94 9.15
N ILE A 66 -19.97 11.19 10.26
CA ILE A 66 -20.79 11.52 11.45
C ILE A 66 -19.93 12.15 12.55
N THR A 67 -18.69 11.68 12.68
CA THR A 67 -17.71 12.19 13.63
C THR A 67 -16.56 12.78 12.82
N SER A 68 -16.09 13.99 13.10
CA SER A 68 -14.98 14.62 12.37
C SER A 68 -13.61 13.93 12.56
N GLY A 69 -13.59 12.66 12.97
CA GLY A 69 -12.41 11.84 13.22
C GLY A 69 -12.22 10.75 12.16
N ALA A 70 -11.01 10.20 12.08
CA ALA A 70 -10.71 9.03 11.26
C ALA A 70 -11.37 7.77 11.86
N LEU A 71 -11.96 6.92 11.02
CA LEU A 71 -12.26 5.54 11.41
C LEU A 71 -10.93 4.79 11.50
N LEU A 72 -10.28 4.86 12.66
CA LEU A 72 -9.03 4.17 12.99
C LEU A 72 -9.21 2.63 13.14
N GLY A 73 -10.05 2.04 12.29
CA GLY A 73 -10.46 0.63 12.36
C GLY A 73 -9.33 -0.35 12.08
N ASP A 74 -8.37 0.02 11.23
CA ASP A 74 -7.31 -0.89 10.78
C ASP A 74 -6.14 -1.01 11.77
N ARG A 75 -6.07 -0.14 12.79
CA ARG A 75 -5.07 -0.22 13.87
C ARG A 75 -5.24 -1.40 14.83
N LEU A 76 -6.40 -2.07 14.84
CA LEU A 76 -6.68 -3.15 15.78
C LEU A 76 -6.15 -4.52 15.34
N ARG A 77 -5.55 -4.64 14.15
CA ARG A 77 -5.14 -5.95 13.59
C ARG A 77 -3.64 -6.11 13.35
N VAL A 78 -2.87 -5.03 13.29
CA VAL A 78 -1.42 -5.07 13.05
C VAL A 78 -0.70 -4.32 14.17
N ASP A 79 0.09 -5.04 14.96
CA ASP A 79 0.91 -4.46 16.01
C ASP A 79 2.23 -3.92 15.44
N PHE A 80 2.19 -2.72 14.88
CA PHE A 80 3.37 -2.02 14.39
C PHE A 80 4.41 -1.73 15.49
N ASN A 81 4.07 -1.86 16.78
CA ASN A 81 5.05 -1.70 17.86
C ASN A 81 6.07 -2.85 17.92
N THR A 82 5.77 -4.00 17.28
CA THR A 82 6.71 -5.13 17.19
C THR A 82 7.69 -5.01 16.02
N MET A 83 7.51 -4.03 15.13
CA MET A 83 8.21 -3.94 13.84
C MET A 83 9.57 -3.23 13.89
N GLY A 84 9.96 -2.71 15.07
CA GLY A 84 11.25 -2.07 15.32
C GLY A 84 11.49 -0.78 14.52
N ASP A 85 12.62 -0.12 14.76
CA ASP A 85 12.90 1.21 14.18
C ASP A 85 13.03 1.21 12.64
N SER A 86 13.15 0.04 12.01
CA SER A 86 13.27 -0.10 10.55
C SER A 86 11.99 0.25 9.76
N ILE A 87 10.84 0.36 10.42
CA ILE A 87 9.55 0.57 9.77
C ILE A 87 8.86 1.80 10.38
N TYR A 88 8.57 2.80 9.57
CA TYR A 88 7.74 3.94 9.96
C TYR A 88 6.31 3.73 9.46
N TYR A 89 5.31 3.78 10.35
CA TYR A 89 3.90 3.66 9.97
C TYR A 89 3.15 4.95 10.32
N ARG A 90 2.35 5.44 9.38
CA ARG A 90 1.41 6.54 9.64
C ARG A 90 0.12 6.35 8.87
N SER A 91 -1.00 6.34 9.59
CA SER A 91 -2.31 6.45 8.95
C SER A 91 -2.80 7.91 8.91
N LEU A 92 -3.42 8.27 7.80
CA LEU A 92 -3.87 9.61 7.47
C LEU A 92 -5.36 9.57 7.14
N ALA A 93 -6.12 10.45 7.80
CA ALA A 93 -7.53 10.61 7.51
C ALA A 93 -7.69 11.35 6.17
N ILE A 94 -8.46 10.79 5.24
CA ILE A 94 -8.72 11.39 3.93
C ILE A 94 -10.22 11.70 3.75
N SER A 95 -10.51 12.83 3.11
CA SER A 95 -11.86 13.17 2.67
C SER A 95 -11.95 12.84 1.18
N GLY A 96 -12.81 11.89 0.82
CA GLY A 96 -12.77 11.31 -0.53
C GLY A 96 -11.39 10.70 -0.83
N GLU A 97 -10.94 10.82 -2.08
CA GLU A 97 -9.68 10.26 -2.58
C GLU A 97 -8.73 11.39 -3.04
N ASP A 98 -8.49 12.36 -2.15
CA ASP A 98 -7.64 13.52 -2.40
C ASP A 98 -6.17 13.29 -1.99
N TYR A 99 -5.38 12.82 -2.94
CA TYR A 99 -3.95 12.56 -2.75
C TYR A 99 -3.04 13.79 -2.98
N ARG A 100 -3.57 15.03 -3.06
CA ARG A 100 -2.76 16.23 -3.39
C ARG A 100 -1.58 16.47 -2.46
N ALA A 101 -1.71 16.12 -1.18
CA ALA A 101 -0.63 16.26 -0.19
C ALA A 101 0.38 15.10 -0.21
N LEU A 102 0.08 14.01 -0.94
CA LEU A 102 0.88 12.79 -0.94
C LEU A 102 2.33 13.01 -1.44
N PRO A 103 2.59 13.77 -2.53
CA PRO A 103 3.97 14.04 -2.96
C PRO A 103 4.83 14.66 -1.86
N GLU A 104 4.28 15.64 -1.15
CA GLU A 104 5.00 16.32 -0.07
C GLU A 104 5.23 15.40 1.13
N ILE A 105 4.25 14.56 1.50
CA ILE A 105 4.42 13.54 2.54
C ILE A 105 5.54 12.56 2.17
N ILE A 106 5.54 12.05 0.93
CA ILE A 106 6.55 11.14 0.41
C ILE A 106 7.95 11.77 0.51
N GLU A 107 8.09 13.03 0.06
CA GLU A 107 9.38 13.74 0.08
C GLU A 107 9.89 14.01 1.49
N LEU A 108 9.00 14.31 2.43
CA LEU A 108 9.36 14.52 3.83
C LEU A 108 9.80 13.22 4.51
N ILE A 109 9.12 12.10 4.20
CA ILE A 109 9.54 10.78 4.68
C ILE A 109 10.91 10.43 4.12
N GLY A 110 11.09 10.55 2.80
CA GLY A 110 12.36 10.23 2.16
C GLY A 110 13.49 11.17 2.58
N GLY A 111 13.21 12.41 3.00
CA GLY A 111 14.18 13.36 3.54
C GLY A 111 14.40 13.29 5.05
N ALA A 112 13.66 12.46 5.80
CA ALA A 112 13.73 12.43 7.26
C ALA A 112 15.06 11.87 7.80
N CYS A 113 15.70 10.96 7.05
CA CYS A 113 16.96 10.33 7.38
C CYS A 113 17.82 10.20 6.12
N ASP A 114 19.15 10.13 6.30
CA ASP A 114 20.13 10.00 5.23
C ASP A 114 20.97 8.73 5.38
N GLY A 115 21.67 8.35 4.30
CA GLY A 115 22.61 7.23 4.32
C GLY A 115 21.93 5.88 4.62
N PRO A 116 22.54 5.01 5.42
CA PRO A 116 22.00 3.68 5.74
C PRO A 116 20.65 3.68 6.47
N GLU A 117 20.25 4.82 7.06
CA GLU A 117 18.97 4.98 7.76
C GLU A 117 17.88 5.61 6.89
N ALA A 118 18.15 5.84 5.61
CA ALA A 118 17.19 6.36 4.66
C ALA A 118 15.92 5.50 4.56
N PHE A 119 14.77 6.17 4.43
CA PHE A 119 13.52 5.55 4.00
C PHE A 119 13.53 5.44 2.47
N ASP A 120 14.04 4.32 1.96
CA ASP A 120 14.23 4.12 0.52
C ASP A 120 13.00 3.48 -0.15
N LEU A 121 12.13 2.84 0.64
CA LEU A 121 10.86 2.26 0.16
C LEU A 121 9.68 2.86 0.93
N VAL A 122 8.69 3.37 0.22
CA VAL A 122 7.43 3.85 0.81
C VAL A 122 6.25 3.09 0.21
N PHE A 123 5.49 2.40 1.05
CA PHE A 123 4.20 1.85 0.69
C PHE A 123 3.11 2.88 0.96
N VAL A 124 2.21 3.07 0.00
CA VAL A 124 1.03 3.91 0.15
C VAL A 124 -0.21 3.04 0.01
N GLU A 125 -0.91 2.80 1.12
CA GLU A 125 -2.17 2.07 1.14
C GLU A 125 -3.32 3.03 0.95
N THR A 126 -4.22 2.71 0.02
CA THR A 126 -5.46 3.46 -0.18
C THR A 126 -6.60 2.92 0.66
N VAL A 127 -7.71 3.68 0.75
CA VAL A 127 -8.92 3.24 1.45
C VAL A 127 -9.53 2.02 0.75
N GLY A 128 -9.61 2.08 -0.58
CA GLY A 128 -10.17 1.04 -1.42
C GLY A 128 -11.69 1.09 -1.59
N ALA A 129 -12.32 2.24 -1.38
CA ALA A 129 -13.79 2.36 -1.30
C ALA A 129 -14.45 3.11 -2.48
N GLY A 130 -13.73 3.47 -3.55
CA GLY A 130 -14.32 4.31 -4.59
C GLY A 130 -13.59 4.36 -5.93
N GLN A 131 -14.08 5.27 -6.76
CA GLN A 131 -13.81 5.36 -8.20
C GLN A 131 -12.55 6.17 -8.53
N ASN A 132 -12.04 7.00 -7.62
CA ASN A 132 -10.83 7.81 -7.86
C ASN A 132 -9.58 7.20 -7.19
N GLU A 133 -9.66 5.95 -6.75
CA GLU A 133 -8.51 5.13 -6.37
C GLU A 133 -7.42 5.13 -7.45
N THR A 134 -7.80 5.25 -8.72
CA THR A 134 -6.88 5.34 -9.87
C THR A 134 -5.91 6.52 -9.78
N ARG A 135 -6.25 7.60 -9.05
CA ARG A 135 -5.40 8.80 -8.92
C ARG A 135 -4.08 8.52 -8.19
N ILE A 136 -4.01 7.47 -7.37
CA ILE A 136 -2.77 7.07 -6.70
C ILE A 136 -1.63 6.84 -7.70
N ARG A 137 -1.96 6.39 -8.92
CA ARG A 137 -1.01 6.08 -9.99
C ARG A 137 -0.13 7.27 -10.40
N GLN A 138 -0.60 8.49 -10.18
CA GLN A 138 0.13 9.73 -10.49
C GLN A 138 1.23 10.05 -9.46
N HIS A 139 1.22 9.37 -8.31
CA HIS A 139 2.10 9.69 -7.17
C HIS A 139 3.11 8.58 -6.86
N VAL A 140 2.84 7.35 -7.32
CA VAL A 140 3.64 6.16 -7.02
C VAL A 140 4.32 5.62 -8.28
N ASP A 141 5.41 4.88 -8.10
CA ASP A 141 6.20 4.33 -9.20
C ASP A 141 5.59 3.03 -9.75
N ARG A 142 5.01 2.22 -8.85
CA ARG A 142 4.23 1.02 -9.19
C ARG A 142 2.97 0.92 -8.36
N THR A 143 1.95 0.25 -8.89
CA THR A 143 0.76 -0.13 -8.13
C THR A 143 0.59 -1.65 -8.07
N ALA A 144 0.19 -2.14 -6.90
CA ALA A 144 -0.37 -3.47 -6.73
C ALA A 144 -1.88 -3.34 -6.51
N VAL A 145 -2.67 -4.01 -7.35
CA VAL A 145 -4.13 -4.07 -7.22
C VAL A 145 -4.50 -5.39 -6.57
N VAL A 146 -5.07 -5.31 -5.37
CA VAL A 146 -5.41 -6.44 -4.51
C VAL A 146 -6.87 -6.82 -4.68
N LEU A 147 -7.11 -8.07 -5.08
CA LEU A 147 -8.43 -8.68 -5.19
C LEU A 147 -8.50 -9.92 -4.30
N THR A 148 -9.71 -10.37 -3.99
CA THR A 148 -9.93 -11.59 -3.21
C THR A 148 -10.97 -12.50 -3.86
N PRO A 149 -10.82 -13.84 -3.75
CA PRO A 149 -11.77 -14.80 -4.29
C PRO A 149 -13.20 -14.59 -3.81
N GLY A 150 -14.18 -14.83 -4.69
CA GLY A 150 -15.60 -14.91 -4.34
C GLY A 150 -16.31 -13.59 -4.01
N MET A 151 -15.63 -12.43 -4.05
CA MET A 151 -16.30 -11.15 -3.78
C MET A 151 -16.98 -10.51 -5.00
N GLY A 152 -16.71 -11.00 -6.22
CA GLY A 152 -17.25 -10.38 -7.44
C GLY A 152 -16.71 -8.96 -7.71
N ASP A 153 -15.69 -8.54 -6.97
CA ASP A 153 -15.13 -7.19 -7.02
C ASP A 153 -14.48 -6.90 -8.37
N ALA A 154 -13.92 -7.89 -9.05
CA ALA A 154 -13.16 -7.70 -10.29
C ALA A 154 -13.95 -6.91 -11.34
N VAL A 155 -15.22 -7.24 -11.56
CA VAL A 155 -16.09 -6.53 -12.52
C VAL A 155 -16.36 -5.09 -12.11
N GLN A 156 -16.53 -4.82 -10.81
CA GLN A 156 -16.78 -3.46 -10.32
C GLN A 156 -15.50 -2.61 -10.33
N MET A 157 -14.36 -3.23 -10.00
CA MET A 157 -13.04 -2.62 -10.08
C MET A 157 -12.66 -2.31 -11.54
N ASP A 158 -13.01 -3.18 -12.48
CA ASP A 158 -12.83 -2.96 -13.91
C ASP A 158 -13.66 -1.77 -14.39
N LYS A 159 -14.94 -1.71 -14.03
CA LYS A 159 -15.80 -0.54 -14.29
C LYS A 159 -15.27 0.76 -13.69
N ALA A 160 -14.50 0.66 -12.60
CA ALA A 160 -13.86 1.80 -11.95
C ALA A 160 -12.49 2.18 -12.56
N GLY A 161 -12.02 1.46 -13.59
CA GLY A 161 -10.70 1.63 -14.18
C GLY A 161 -9.55 1.24 -13.25
N ILE A 162 -9.82 0.60 -12.11
CA ILE A 162 -8.80 0.26 -11.12
C ILE A 162 -7.88 -0.84 -11.65
N LEU A 163 -8.38 -1.77 -12.47
CA LEU A 163 -7.54 -2.81 -13.07
C LEU A 163 -6.55 -2.24 -14.11
N GLU A 164 -6.85 -1.08 -14.69
CA GLU A 164 -5.99 -0.45 -15.69
C GLU A 164 -4.70 0.10 -15.08
N ILE A 165 -4.75 0.55 -13.82
CA ILE A 165 -3.58 1.13 -13.17
C ILE A 165 -2.59 0.07 -12.66
N ALA A 166 -3.01 -1.19 -12.57
CA ALA A 166 -2.21 -2.29 -12.03
C ALA A 166 -0.90 -2.47 -12.78
N ASP A 167 0.22 -2.41 -12.06
CA ASP A 167 1.51 -2.95 -12.53
C ASP A 167 1.66 -4.41 -12.09
N VAL A 168 1.07 -4.77 -10.94
CA VAL A 168 0.99 -6.13 -10.38
C VAL A 168 -0.45 -6.39 -9.92
N PHE A 169 -1.01 -7.55 -10.29
CA PHE A 169 -2.25 -8.03 -9.69
C PHE A 169 -1.94 -8.95 -8.51
N VAL A 170 -2.72 -8.82 -7.44
CA VAL A 170 -2.60 -9.66 -6.25
C VAL A 170 -3.90 -10.39 -6.00
N CYS A 171 -3.88 -11.72 -6.07
CA CYS A 171 -4.97 -12.58 -5.58
C CYS A 171 -4.69 -12.87 -4.10
N ASN A 172 -5.19 -12.03 -3.20
CA ASN A 172 -5.01 -12.26 -1.76
C ASN A 172 -6.09 -13.18 -1.21
N LYS A 173 -5.81 -13.83 -0.07
CA LYS A 173 -6.64 -14.91 0.49
C LYS A 173 -6.78 -16.08 -0.49
N ALA A 174 -5.66 -16.45 -1.13
CA ALA A 174 -5.61 -17.56 -2.09
C ALA A 174 -5.98 -18.93 -1.47
N ASP A 175 -6.15 -19.03 -0.15
CA ASP A 175 -6.72 -20.19 0.54
C ASP A 175 -8.26 -20.24 0.53
N HIS A 176 -8.93 -19.22 -0.01
CA HIS A 176 -10.38 -19.21 -0.13
C HIS A 176 -10.89 -19.89 -1.40
N PRO A 177 -12.08 -20.52 -1.37
CA PRO A 177 -12.74 -21.02 -2.56
C PRO A 177 -12.92 -19.94 -3.63
N GLY A 178 -12.74 -20.32 -4.90
CA GLY A 178 -12.83 -19.40 -6.05
C GLY A 178 -11.53 -18.70 -6.42
N GLU A 179 -10.40 -19.04 -5.76
CA GLU A 179 -9.06 -18.57 -6.13
C GLU A 179 -8.79 -18.79 -7.61
N SER A 180 -8.95 -20.03 -8.08
CA SER A 180 -8.54 -20.38 -9.44
C SER A 180 -9.43 -19.71 -10.50
N ASP A 181 -10.69 -19.44 -10.17
CA ASP A 181 -11.58 -18.66 -11.02
C ASP A 181 -11.13 -17.20 -11.09
N LEU A 182 -10.81 -16.57 -9.96
CA LEU A 182 -10.27 -15.21 -9.93
C LEU A 182 -8.96 -15.10 -10.71
N VAL A 183 -8.03 -16.04 -10.53
CA VAL A 183 -6.77 -16.04 -11.28
C VAL A 183 -7.00 -16.22 -12.78
N ARG A 184 -7.96 -17.06 -13.19
CA ARG A 184 -8.35 -17.18 -14.61
C ARG A 184 -8.88 -15.85 -15.14
N ASP A 185 -9.81 -15.22 -14.44
CA ASP A 185 -10.41 -13.95 -14.86
C ASP A 185 -9.36 -12.83 -14.93
N LEU A 186 -8.40 -12.83 -14.00
CA LEU A 186 -7.28 -11.89 -14.02
C LEU A 186 -6.35 -12.13 -15.21
N ARG A 187 -6.13 -13.37 -15.65
CA ARG A 187 -5.29 -13.65 -16.84
C ARG A 187 -5.84 -13.03 -18.10
N ASP A 188 -7.17 -12.96 -18.23
CA ASP A 188 -7.83 -12.37 -19.40
C ASP A 188 -7.55 -10.87 -19.53
N VAL A 189 -7.36 -10.16 -18.40
CA VAL A 189 -7.10 -8.72 -18.38
C VAL A 189 -5.64 -8.37 -18.12
N ALA A 190 -4.85 -9.22 -17.47
CA ALA A 190 -3.51 -8.87 -16.99
C ALA A 190 -2.49 -8.65 -18.12
N GLY A 191 -2.69 -9.25 -19.30
CA GLY A 191 -1.71 -9.18 -20.38
C GLY A 191 -0.35 -9.73 -19.92
N LYS A 192 0.69 -8.89 -19.88
CA LYS A 192 2.04 -9.27 -19.40
C LYS A 192 2.30 -8.96 -17.92
N ARG A 193 1.33 -8.35 -17.22
CA ARG A 193 1.49 -7.95 -15.83
C ARG A 193 1.42 -9.19 -14.94
N PRO A 194 2.31 -9.33 -13.93
CA PRO A 194 2.31 -10.49 -13.05
C PRO A 194 1.02 -10.54 -12.21
N ILE A 195 0.59 -11.77 -11.94
CA ILE A 195 -0.48 -12.08 -10.99
C ILE A 195 0.18 -12.88 -9.88
N ILE A 196 0.11 -12.39 -8.65
CA ILE A 196 0.74 -13.02 -7.48
C ILE A 196 -0.34 -13.43 -6.50
N GLU A 197 -0.34 -14.71 -6.16
CA GLU A 197 -1.23 -15.25 -5.16
C GLU A 197 -0.62 -15.06 -3.77
N THR A 198 -1.40 -14.55 -2.81
CA THR A 198 -0.92 -14.32 -1.44
C THR A 198 -1.90 -14.83 -0.40
N ILE A 199 -1.37 -15.26 0.73
CA ILE A 199 -2.12 -15.41 1.97
C ILE A 199 -1.45 -14.55 3.01
N ALA A 200 -1.85 -13.27 3.07
CA ALA A 200 -1.18 -12.28 3.92
C ALA A 200 -1.13 -12.67 5.41
N THR A 201 -2.16 -13.35 5.91
CA THR A 201 -2.20 -13.83 7.30
C THR A 201 -1.18 -14.94 7.60
N LYS A 202 -0.67 -15.63 6.57
CA LYS A 202 0.32 -16.71 6.66
C LYS A 202 1.69 -16.31 6.11
N GLY A 203 1.86 -15.07 5.64
CA GLY A 203 3.10 -14.61 5.00
C GLY A 203 3.41 -15.26 3.64
N GLN A 204 2.47 -15.99 3.03
CA GLN A 204 2.71 -16.68 1.76
C GLN A 204 2.58 -15.72 0.56
N GLY A 205 3.47 -15.87 -0.42
CA GLY A 205 3.53 -15.01 -1.63
C GLY A 205 4.09 -13.61 -1.39
N ILE A 206 4.37 -13.22 -0.14
CA ILE A 206 4.87 -11.88 0.22
C ILE A 206 6.25 -11.62 -0.36
N GLU A 207 7.10 -12.64 -0.39
CA GLU A 207 8.45 -12.54 -0.92
C GLU A 207 8.45 -12.24 -2.43
N GLU A 208 7.61 -12.95 -3.18
CA GLU A 208 7.43 -12.76 -4.61
C GLU A 208 6.77 -11.41 -4.92
N LEU A 209 5.75 -11.04 -4.14
CA LEU A 209 5.08 -9.75 -4.27
C LEU A 209 6.05 -8.60 -4.02
N LEU A 210 6.85 -8.66 -2.96
CA LEU A 210 7.83 -7.62 -2.64
C LEU A 210 8.81 -7.45 -3.79
N ALA A 211 9.32 -8.56 -4.35
CA ALA A 211 10.19 -8.50 -5.52
C ALA A 211 9.49 -7.80 -6.70
N ALA A 212 8.30 -8.25 -7.08
CA ALA A 212 7.57 -7.73 -8.24
C ALA A 212 7.21 -6.24 -8.16
N VAL A 213 6.93 -5.72 -6.96
CA VAL A 213 6.58 -4.29 -6.77
C VAL A 213 7.81 -3.40 -6.57
N THR A 214 9.00 -3.97 -6.35
CA THR A 214 10.24 -3.21 -6.11
C THR A 214 11.22 -3.22 -7.28
N VAL A 215 10.95 -3.96 -8.37
CA VAL A 215 11.75 -3.96 -9.63
C VAL A 215 11.73 -2.63 -10.37
#